data_AF-A0A1Y3MXM1-F1
#
_entry.id   AF-A0A1Y3MXM1-F1
#
_cell.length_a   1.000
_cell.length_b   1.000
_cell.length_c   1.000
_cell.angle_alpha   90.00
_cell.angle_beta   90.00
_cell.angle_gamma   90.00
#
_symmetry.space_group_name_H-M   'P 1'
#
loop_
_entity.id
_entity.type
_entity.pdbx_description
1 polymer ?
#
loop_
_entity_poly.entity_id
_entity_poly.type
_entity_poly.pdbx_seq_one_letter_code
_entity_poly.pdbx_strand_id
1 'polypeptide(L)'
;MPIYHGFKATIIPGNKEGISGSVIGGYNIGLSIYSDEEKRDASVQALMHITSREIQKEMMLKYKKFSGIVNLFDDLDSCDKDDFCDVHRKIQPIARPTSLTDDYNSYSEKFRYYIYEYIYGNDDIDPLDMLSKINDITYFNYISIKTKYSSLGKIFGSIYLTISILIILSSCFLYNKNFQFYYSFLSKDYWILTLIGYIFVIVTSYLDMEKVTPVHCRLKQLFHLLSYTLIFIPVFHKLVSNYPEEIPYQNWFHNHRILFMIVFIIVDIGVWGLTLFSSSTSEDIKVTNGKNFQKYDRYLL
;
A
#
# COMPACT_ATOMS: atom_id res chain seq x y z
N MET A 1 35.65 -1.96 6.66
CA MET A 1 36.59 -2.99 7.19
C MET A 1 37.99 -2.40 7.11
N PRO A 2 38.86 -2.51 8.13
CA PRO A 2 40.23 -2.00 8.01
C PRO A 2 41.02 -2.85 7.01
N ILE A 3 41.74 -2.20 6.09
CA ILE A 3 42.65 -2.87 5.15
C ILE A 3 43.96 -3.11 5.90
N TYR A 4 44.35 -4.38 6.02
CA TYR A 4 45.57 -4.79 6.72
C TYR A 4 46.77 -4.73 5.77
N HIS A 5 47.93 -4.25 6.24
CA HIS A 5 49.11 -3.96 5.41
C HIS A 5 49.71 -5.13 4.62
N GLY A 6 49.30 -6.37 4.89
CA GLY A 6 49.74 -7.58 4.16
C GLY A 6 48.74 -8.11 3.12
N PHE A 7 47.58 -7.46 2.94
CA PHE A 7 46.52 -7.94 2.06
C PHE A 7 46.11 -6.88 1.05
N LYS A 8 45.92 -7.31 -0.20
CA LYS A 8 45.32 -6.49 -1.25
C LYS A 8 43.80 -6.45 -1.07
N ALA A 9 43.22 -5.26 -1.08
CA ALA A 9 41.77 -5.11 -1.09
C ALA A 9 41.25 -5.15 -2.53
N THR A 10 40.12 -5.82 -2.75
CA THR A 10 39.44 -5.88 -4.05
C THR A 10 37.94 -5.72 -3.86
N ILE A 11 37.24 -5.37 -4.95
CA ILE A 11 35.77 -5.41 -4.97
C ILE A 11 35.26 -6.84 -4.84
N ILE A 12 34.06 -6.99 -4.28
CA ILE A 12 33.38 -8.30 -4.17
C ILE A 12 33.01 -8.76 -5.58
N PRO A 13 33.27 -10.02 -5.97
CA PRO A 13 32.88 -10.52 -7.27
C PRO A 13 31.35 -10.51 -7.44
N GLY A 14 30.88 -10.17 -8.64
CA GLY A 14 29.49 -10.32 -9.05
C GLY A 14 29.33 -11.37 -10.15
N ASN A 15 28.08 -11.73 -10.46
CA ASN A 15 27.76 -12.70 -11.52
C ASN A 15 28.02 -12.18 -12.95
N LYS A 16 28.27 -10.87 -13.10
CA LYS A 16 28.58 -10.25 -14.38
C LYS A 16 29.87 -9.45 -14.25
N GLU A 17 30.69 -9.50 -15.29
CA GLU A 17 31.91 -8.71 -15.35
C GLU A 17 31.59 -7.21 -15.16
N GLY A 18 32.40 -6.53 -14.34
CA GLY A 18 32.22 -5.13 -14.00
C GLY A 18 31.05 -4.83 -13.03
N ILE A 19 30.31 -5.84 -12.56
CA ILE A 19 29.23 -5.66 -11.57
C ILE A 19 29.69 -6.17 -10.22
N SER A 20 29.53 -5.35 -9.18
CA SER A 20 29.82 -5.70 -7.78
C SER A 20 28.76 -5.08 -6.88
N GLY A 21 28.18 -5.86 -5.98
CA GLY A 21 27.19 -5.33 -5.02
C GLY A 21 27.82 -5.08 -3.67
N SER A 22 27.57 -3.91 -3.07
CA SER A 22 27.92 -3.64 -1.67
C SER A 22 26.87 -2.78 -1.01
N VAL A 23 26.48 -3.12 0.22
CA VAL A 23 25.45 -2.38 0.94
C VAL A 23 26.04 -1.17 1.64
N ILE A 24 25.38 -0.01 1.51
CA ILE A 24 25.73 1.18 2.29
C ILE A 24 25.52 0.87 3.77
N GLY A 25 26.59 0.99 4.54
CA GLY A 25 26.57 0.94 6.00
C GLY A 25 27.23 2.19 6.55
N GLY A 26 26.82 2.60 7.75
CA GLY A 26 27.35 3.77 8.40
C GLY A 26 27.04 3.78 9.88
N TYR A 27 27.63 4.74 10.57
CA TYR A 27 27.31 5.05 11.95
C TYR A 27 26.24 6.14 11.95
N ASN A 28 25.09 5.86 12.56
CA ASN A 28 24.08 6.88 12.81
C ASN A 28 24.35 7.45 14.20
N ILE A 29 24.51 8.77 14.28
CA ILE A 29 24.65 9.48 15.55
C ILE A 29 23.38 10.29 15.76
N GLY A 30 22.60 9.94 16.78
CA GLY A 30 21.39 10.64 17.16
C GLY A 30 21.63 11.53 18.36
N LEU A 31 21.06 12.72 18.34
CA LEU A 31 20.99 13.60 19.51
C LEU A 31 19.67 13.36 20.24
N SER A 32 19.74 13.08 21.54
CA SER A 32 18.52 12.91 22.35
C SER A 32 17.85 14.25 22.56
N ILE A 33 16.60 14.36 22.09
CA ILE A 33 15.74 15.54 22.29
C ILE A 33 15.40 15.79 23.77
N TYR A 34 15.61 14.80 24.63
CA TYR A 34 15.33 14.85 26.07
C TYR A 34 16.52 15.37 26.90
N SER A 35 17.63 15.74 26.26
CA SER A 35 18.81 16.29 26.96
C SER A 35 18.61 17.77 27.24
N ASP A 36 19.19 18.26 28.34
CA ASP A 36 19.26 19.69 28.64
C ASP A 36 19.91 20.47 27.48
N GLU A 37 19.44 21.70 27.26
CA GLU A 37 19.86 22.55 26.14
C GLU A 37 21.37 22.71 26.05
N GLU A 38 22.03 23.00 27.18
CA GLU A 38 23.49 23.13 27.24
C GLU A 38 24.23 21.87 26.78
N LYS A 39 23.77 20.69 27.20
CA LYS A 39 24.37 19.40 26.80
C LYS A 39 24.12 19.13 25.33
N ARG A 40 22.95 19.51 24.83
CA ARG A 40 22.61 19.36 23.41
C ARG A 40 23.51 20.24 22.55
N ASP A 41 23.72 21.50 22.93
CA ASP A 41 24.59 22.43 22.20
C ASP A 41 26.05 21.99 22.20
N ALA A 42 26.55 21.53 23.35
CA ALA A 42 27.89 20.92 23.43
C ALA A 42 28.00 19.66 22.56
N SER A 43 26.96 18.83 22.52
CA SER A 43 26.93 17.63 21.67
C SER A 43 26.90 17.98 20.18
N VAL A 44 26.20 19.04 19.77
CA VAL A 44 26.21 19.56 18.39
C VAL A 44 27.62 20.01 18.01
N GLN A 45 28.31 20.75 18.87
CA GLN A 45 29.70 21.18 18.63
C GLN A 45 30.64 19.98 18.45
N ALA A 46 30.54 18.99 19.35
CA ALA A 46 31.33 17.77 19.25
C ALA A 46 31.05 17.01 17.93
N LEU A 47 29.77 16.89 17.55
CA LEU A 47 29.35 16.27 16.29
C LEU A 47 29.91 16.99 15.06
N MET A 48 29.81 18.32 15.02
CA MET A 48 30.38 19.13 13.94
C MET A 48 31.90 18.91 13.83
N HIS A 49 32.59 18.82 14.97
CA HIS A 49 34.03 18.57 14.97
C HIS A 49 34.37 17.17 14.43
N ILE A 50 33.75 16.10 14.94
CA ILE A 50 34.07 14.72 14.51
C ILE A 50 33.62 14.41 13.07
N THR A 51 32.63 15.15 12.56
CA THR A 51 32.16 15.05 11.17
C THR A 51 32.82 16.07 10.24
N SER A 52 33.73 16.89 10.75
CA SER A 52 34.48 17.85 9.94
C SER A 52 35.33 17.16 8.87
N ARG A 53 35.58 17.89 7.79
CA ARG A 53 36.38 17.40 6.66
C ARG A 53 37.77 16.96 7.10
N GLU A 54 38.38 17.72 8.00
CA GLU A 54 39.73 17.51 8.53
C GLU A 54 39.81 16.19 9.33
N ILE A 55 38.86 15.99 10.25
CA ILE A 55 38.81 14.76 11.07
C ILE A 55 38.48 13.54 10.20
N GLN A 56 37.53 13.66 9.27
CA GLN A 56 37.20 12.59 8.34
C GLN A 56 38.41 12.23 7.44
N LYS A 57 39.18 13.23 6.98
CA LYS A 57 40.41 13.02 6.21
C LYS A 57 41.48 12.30 7.05
N GLU A 58 41.70 12.71 8.30
CA GLU A 58 42.62 12.02 9.21
C GLU A 58 42.19 10.56 9.41
N MET A 59 40.90 10.31 9.64
CA MET A 59 40.37 8.96 9.81
C MET A 59 40.59 8.07 8.59
N MET A 60 40.40 8.63 7.39
CA MET A 60 40.66 7.94 6.13
C MET A 60 42.14 7.55 6.01
N LEU A 61 43.05 8.50 6.25
CA LEU A 61 44.48 8.31 6.08
C LEU A 61 45.07 7.33 7.10
N LYS A 62 44.72 7.51 8.38
CA LYS A 62 45.30 6.80 9.51
C LYS A 62 44.69 5.42 9.74
N TYR A 63 43.38 5.29 9.56
CA TYR A 63 42.63 4.08 9.91
C TYR A 63 41.99 3.38 8.70
N LYS A 64 42.19 3.90 7.48
CA LYS A 64 41.63 3.35 6.23
C LYS A 64 40.12 3.13 6.35
N LYS A 65 39.42 4.12 6.92
CA LYS A 65 37.95 4.14 7.06
C LYS A 65 37.35 4.96 5.93
N PHE A 66 36.30 4.47 5.30
CA PHE A 66 35.57 5.24 4.29
C PHE A 66 34.87 6.43 4.93
N SER A 67 34.98 7.60 4.30
CA SER A 67 34.18 8.78 4.65
C SER A 67 32.92 8.84 3.78
N GLY A 68 31.87 9.46 4.30
CA GLY A 68 30.71 9.87 3.52
C GLY A 68 30.95 11.13 2.68
N ILE A 69 32.06 11.84 2.89
CA ILE A 69 32.42 13.04 2.12
C ILE A 69 33.14 12.60 0.85
N VAL A 70 32.39 12.45 -0.25
CA VAL A 70 32.89 11.88 -1.52
C VAL A 70 34.09 12.66 -2.08
N ASN A 71 34.08 13.99 -1.99
CA ASN A 71 35.16 14.81 -2.54
C ASN A 71 36.51 14.60 -1.82
N LEU A 72 36.53 14.02 -0.61
CA LEU A 72 37.79 13.70 0.07
C LEU A 72 38.63 12.68 -0.72
N PHE A 73 38.01 11.83 -1.53
CA PHE A 73 38.72 10.82 -2.31
C PHE A 73 39.42 11.39 -3.55
N ASP A 74 39.07 12.62 -3.96
CA ASP A 74 39.70 13.32 -5.09
C ASP A 74 40.91 14.16 -4.64
N ASP A 75 40.88 14.69 -3.41
CA ASP A 75 41.91 15.59 -2.86
C ASP A 75 43.07 14.87 -2.16
N LEU A 76 43.05 13.54 -2.16
CA LEU A 76 44.07 12.74 -1.48
C LEU A 76 45.18 12.41 -2.48
N ASP A 77 46.28 13.16 -2.43
CA ASP A 77 47.53 12.85 -3.16
C ASP A 77 48.02 11.40 -2.91
N SER A 78 47.60 10.79 -1.80
CA SER A 78 47.89 9.41 -1.44
C SER A 78 47.00 8.36 -2.12
N CYS A 79 45.92 8.74 -2.80
CA CYS A 79 44.96 7.79 -3.38
C CYS A 79 45.47 7.08 -4.64
N ASP A 80 46.47 7.62 -5.33
CA ASP A 80 46.97 7.04 -6.58
C ASP A 80 47.78 5.75 -6.39
N LYS A 81 48.16 5.42 -5.15
CA LYS A 81 49.01 4.25 -4.83
C LYS A 81 48.36 3.26 -3.85
N ASP A 82 47.09 3.47 -3.50
CA ASP A 82 46.42 2.69 -2.45
C ASP A 82 45.18 1.95 -2.97
N ASP A 83 45.16 0.63 -2.80
CA ASP A 83 44.03 -0.23 -3.14
C ASP A 83 42.72 0.25 -2.47
N PHE A 84 42.82 0.95 -1.34
CA PHE A 84 41.68 1.55 -0.63
C PHE A 84 40.82 2.47 -1.52
N CYS A 85 41.47 3.40 -2.24
CA CYS A 85 40.74 4.37 -3.07
C CYS A 85 40.26 3.75 -4.38
N ASP A 86 41.01 2.79 -4.93
CA ASP A 86 40.58 2.02 -6.10
C ASP A 86 39.30 1.21 -5.80
N VAL A 87 39.24 0.55 -4.64
CA VAL A 87 38.03 -0.12 -4.17
C VAL A 87 36.87 0.87 -4.02
N HIS A 88 37.09 2.05 -3.44
CA HIS A 88 36.03 3.06 -3.30
C HIS A 88 35.45 3.47 -4.67
N ARG A 89 36.31 3.75 -5.65
CA ARG A 89 35.88 4.20 -6.99
C ARG A 89 35.11 3.12 -7.75
N LYS A 90 35.38 1.85 -7.48
CA LYS A 90 34.77 0.71 -8.19
C LYS A 90 33.56 0.10 -7.47
N ILE A 91 33.35 0.41 -6.19
CA ILE A 91 32.22 -0.13 -5.42
C ILE A 91 30.91 0.45 -5.96
N GLN A 92 29.88 -0.40 -6.11
CA GLN A 92 28.55 0.04 -6.52
C GLN A 92 27.62 -0.08 -5.30
N PRO A 93 27.48 1.00 -4.52
CA PRO A 93 26.73 0.94 -3.28
C PRO A 93 25.22 0.80 -3.53
N ILE A 94 24.58 -0.11 -2.82
CA ILE A 94 23.12 -0.26 -2.77
C ILE A 94 22.60 0.19 -1.41
N ALA A 95 21.52 0.94 -1.41
CA ALA A 95 20.86 1.36 -0.18
C ALA A 95 20.22 0.15 0.52
N ARG A 96 20.17 0.19 1.85
CA ARG A 96 19.37 -0.76 2.63
C ARG A 96 17.88 -0.46 2.42
N PRO A 97 17.01 -1.46 2.45
CA PRO A 97 15.56 -1.28 2.31
C PRO A 97 14.90 -0.69 3.58
N THR A 98 15.54 0.27 4.24
CA THR A 98 15.03 0.90 5.48
C THR A 98 13.79 1.77 5.24
N SER A 99 13.50 2.14 3.99
CA SER A 99 12.27 2.83 3.62
C SER A 99 11.10 1.88 3.31
N LEU A 100 11.36 0.57 3.22
CA LEU A 100 10.37 -0.44 2.86
C LEU A 100 9.87 -1.24 4.06
N THR A 101 10.52 -1.09 5.22
CA THR A 101 10.16 -1.79 6.45
C THR A 101 10.51 -0.94 7.65
N ASP A 102 9.59 -0.83 8.60
CA ASP A 102 9.84 -0.19 9.90
C ASP A 102 10.72 -1.07 10.79
N ASP A 103 10.71 -2.39 10.55
CA ASP A 103 11.53 -3.36 11.27
C ASP A 103 12.58 -3.95 10.32
N TYR A 104 13.73 -3.26 10.26
CA TYR A 104 14.88 -3.72 9.50
C TYR A 104 15.49 -5.00 10.08
N ASN A 105 15.40 -5.21 11.40
CA ASN A 105 16.01 -6.37 12.05
C ASN A 105 15.28 -7.65 11.64
N SER A 106 13.95 -7.66 11.73
CA SER A 106 13.12 -8.79 11.28
C SER A 106 13.29 -9.03 9.78
N TYR A 107 13.31 -7.96 8.96
CA TYR A 107 13.62 -8.08 7.54
C TYR A 107 14.98 -8.76 7.31
N SER A 108 16.03 -8.26 7.96
CA SER A 108 17.40 -8.74 7.76
C SER A 108 17.59 -10.18 8.26
N GLU A 109 16.87 -10.58 9.29
CA GLU A 109 16.85 -11.95 9.78
C GLU A 109 16.20 -12.90 8.77
N LYS A 110 14.99 -12.59 8.31
CA LYS A 110 14.27 -13.40 7.31
C LYS A 110 15.01 -13.47 5.97
N PHE A 111 15.54 -12.34 5.50
CA PHE A 111 16.31 -12.26 4.27
C PHE A 111 17.53 -13.19 4.32
N ARG A 112 18.30 -13.14 5.41
CA ARG A 112 19.46 -14.02 5.61
C ARG A 112 19.05 -15.48 5.77
N TYR A 113 17.96 -15.74 6.49
CA TYR A 113 17.43 -17.09 6.67
C TYR A 113 17.12 -17.75 5.32
N TYR A 114 16.36 -17.11 4.43
CA TYR A 114 16.04 -17.69 3.12
C TYR A 114 17.28 -17.86 2.22
N ILE A 115 18.24 -16.93 2.30
CA ILE A 115 19.51 -17.09 1.56
C ILE A 115 20.33 -18.27 2.09
N TYR A 116 20.44 -18.42 3.40
CA TYR A 116 21.19 -19.53 3.99
C TYR A 116 20.51 -20.87 3.80
N GLU A 117 19.18 -20.90 3.83
CA GLU A 117 18.42 -22.10 3.51
C GLU A 117 18.65 -22.51 2.05
N TYR A 118 18.68 -21.57 1.11
CA TYR A 118 19.06 -21.88 -0.27
C TYR A 118 20.53 -22.35 -0.44
N ILE A 119 21.49 -21.70 0.23
CA ILE A 119 22.92 -21.99 0.04
C ILE A 119 23.35 -23.28 0.77
N TYR A 120 22.79 -23.54 1.95
CA TYR A 120 23.26 -24.60 2.87
C TYR A 120 22.18 -25.62 3.23
N GLY A 121 20.95 -25.45 2.77
CA GLY A 121 19.85 -26.38 2.99
C GLY A 121 19.93 -27.60 2.08
N ASN A 122 18.77 -28.23 1.84
CA ASN A 122 18.69 -29.43 1.01
C ASN A 122 18.73 -29.07 -0.49
N ASP A 123 19.25 -29.98 -1.31
CA ASP A 123 19.38 -29.79 -2.76
C ASP A 123 18.04 -29.66 -3.50
N ASP A 124 16.93 -30.06 -2.85
CA ASP A 124 15.58 -30.01 -3.40
C ASP A 124 14.93 -28.60 -3.34
N ILE A 125 15.64 -27.58 -2.85
CA ILE A 125 15.10 -26.22 -2.71
C ILE A 125 15.07 -25.52 -4.08
N ASP A 126 13.87 -25.17 -4.54
CA ASP A 126 13.70 -24.38 -5.77
C ASP A 126 14.17 -22.92 -5.55
N PRO A 127 15.16 -22.42 -6.32
CA PRO A 127 15.59 -21.03 -6.25
C PRO A 127 14.45 -20.03 -6.46
N LEU A 128 13.45 -20.36 -7.29
CA LEU A 128 12.32 -19.47 -7.57
C LEU A 128 11.41 -19.30 -6.35
N ASP A 129 11.21 -20.36 -5.58
CA ASP A 129 10.43 -20.30 -4.33
C ASP A 129 11.13 -19.40 -3.29
N MET A 130 12.45 -19.54 -3.14
CA MET A 130 13.22 -18.68 -2.22
C MET A 130 13.24 -17.23 -2.64
N LEU A 131 13.39 -16.95 -3.94
CA LEU A 131 13.27 -15.59 -4.46
C LEU A 131 11.87 -15.01 -4.20
N SER A 132 10.81 -15.81 -4.36
CA SER A 132 9.45 -15.38 -4.03
C SER A 132 9.32 -15.03 -2.55
N LYS A 133 9.81 -15.89 -1.65
CA LYS A 133 9.79 -15.67 -0.20
C LYS A 133 10.54 -14.41 0.20
N ILE A 134 11.71 -14.17 -0.41
CA ILE A 134 12.50 -12.94 -0.19
C ILE A 134 11.73 -11.70 -0.64
N ASN A 135 11.10 -11.75 -1.82
CA ASN A 135 10.31 -10.63 -2.33
C ASN A 135 9.09 -10.36 -1.44
N ASP A 136 8.41 -11.41 -0.98
CA ASP A 136 7.22 -11.34 -0.12
C ASP A 136 7.50 -10.75 1.28
N ILE A 137 8.77 -10.63 1.72
CA ILE A 137 9.11 -9.95 2.99
C ILE A 137 8.61 -8.50 2.99
N THR A 138 8.71 -7.81 1.84
CA THR A 138 8.36 -6.38 1.70
C THR A 138 7.24 -6.14 0.70
N TYR A 139 6.97 -7.09 -0.19
CA TYR A 139 5.96 -6.92 -1.23
C TYR A 139 4.55 -7.13 -0.69
N PHE A 140 3.70 -6.12 -0.85
CA PHE A 140 2.27 -6.24 -0.59
C PHE A 140 1.56 -6.81 -1.81
N ASN A 141 1.03 -8.02 -1.62
CA ASN A 141 0.30 -8.74 -2.64
C ASN A 141 -1.11 -8.15 -2.79
N TYR A 142 -1.55 -8.02 -4.05
CA TYR A 142 -2.92 -7.67 -4.41
C TYR A 142 -3.33 -8.51 -5.62
N ILE A 143 -4.62 -8.79 -5.74
CA ILE A 143 -5.17 -9.40 -6.95
C ILE A 143 -5.21 -8.29 -7.99
N SER A 144 -4.80 -8.55 -9.23
CA SER A 144 -4.98 -7.61 -10.33
C SER A 144 -5.87 -8.23 -11.41
N ILE A 145 -6.74 -7.41 -11.99
CA ILE A 145 -7.60 -7.79 -13.11
C ILE A 145 -6.78 -7.79 -14.42
N LYS A 146 -5.65 -7.07 -14.45
CA LYS A 146 -4.82 -6.95 -15.65
C LYS A 146 -4.11 -8.27 -15.98
N THR A 147 -4.08 -8.55 -17.28
CA THR A 147 -4.03 -9.89 -17.88
C THR A 147 -2.74 -10.67 -17.72
N LYS A 148 -1.68 -10.06 -17.20
CA LYS A 148 -0.32 -10.59 -17.38
C LYS A 148 0.08 -11.66 -16.35
N TYR A 149 -0.52 -11.68 -15.15
CA TYR A 149 0.00 -12.55 -14.07
C TYR A 149 -1.04 -13.20 -13.13
N SER A 150 -2.34 -12.87 -13.19
CA SER A 150 -3.35 -13.46 -12.29
C SER A 150 -4.50 -14.11 -13.04
N SER A 151 -4.61 -15.44 -12.96
CA SER A 151 -5.77 -16.21 -13.42
C SER A 151 -7.00 -15.94 -12.55
N LEU A 152 -6.80 -15.75 -11.25
CA LEU A 152 -7.86 -15.47 -10.28
C LEU A 152 -8.57 -14.14 -10.55
N GLY A 153 -7.81 -13.08 -10.83
CA GLY A 153 -8.38 -11.77 -11.14
C GLY A 153 -9.35 -11.80 -12.32
N LYS A 154 -9.02 -12.58 -13.36
CA LYS A 154 -9.89 -12.79 -14.54
C LYS A 154 -11.16 -13.55 -14.20
N ILE A 155 -11.07 -14.59 -13.37
CA ILE A 155 -12.22 -15.41 -12.97
C ILE A 155 -13.23 -14.53 -12.22
N PHE A 156 -12.79 -13.84 -11.16
CA PHE A 156 -13.67 -12.94 -10.40
C PHE A 156 -14.19 -11.78 -11.26
N GLY A 157 -13.33 -11.16 -12.08
CA GLY A 157 -13.75 -10.09 -12.98
C GLY A 157 -14.81 -10.55 -14.00
N SER A 158 -14.71 -11.77 -14.51
CA SER A 158 -15.71 -12.39 -15.41
C SER A 158 -17.02 -12.69 -14.69
N ILE A 159 -16.96 -13.21 -13.45
CA ILE A 159 -18.13 -13.47 -12.61
C ILE A 159 -18.90 -12.17 -12.37
N TYR A 160 -18.22 -11.11 -11.91
CA TYR A 160 -18.85 -9.82 -11.64
C TYR A 160 -19.44 -9.17 -12.90
N LEU A 161 -18.78 -9.32 -14.06
CA LEU A 161 -19.30 -8.83 -15.34
C LEU A 161 -20.58 -9.56 -15.73
N THR A 162 -20.57 -10.89 -15.60
CA THR A 162 -21.72 -11.74 -15.91
C THR A 162 -22.91 -11.37 -15.03
N ILE A 163 -22.70 -11.21 -13.72
CA ILE A 163 -23.76 -10.80 -12.78
C ILE A 163 -24.29 -9.41 -13.14
N SER A 164 -23.42 -8.45 -13.48
CA SER A 164 -23.82 -7.11 -13.88
C SER A 164 -24.71 -7.13 -15.14
N ILE A 165 -24.36 -7.95 -16.13
CA ILE A 165 -25.16 -8.13 -17.34
C ILE A 165 -26.53 -8.75 -17.00
N LEU A 166 -26.57 -9.77 -16.13
CA LEU A 166 -27.83 -10.38 -15.69
C LEU A 166 -28.74 -9.37 -14.98
N ILE A 167 -28.20 -8.50 -14.13
CA ILE A 167 -28.95 -7.42 -13.47
C ILE A 167 -29.53 -6.46 -14.51
N ILE A 168 -28.73 -6.02 -15.48
CA ILE A 168 -29.20 -5.12 -16.55
C ILE A 168 -30.29 -5.80 -17.39
N LEU A 169 -30.11 -7.06 -17.79
CA LEU A 169 -31.12 -7.82 -18.55
C LEU A 169 -32.41 -8.02 -17.76
N SER A 170 -32.31 -8.19 -16.43
CA SER A 170 -33.50 -8.34 -15.59
C SER A 170 -34.39 -7.10 -15.60
N SER A 171 -33.84 -5.90 -15.86
CA SER A 171 -34.61 -4.68 -15.98
C SER A 171 -35.63 -4.72 -17.13
N CYS A 172 -35.39 -5.51 -18.18
CA CYS A 172 -36.33 -5.69 -19.28
C CYS A 172 -37.66 -6.31 -18.81
N PHE A 173 -37.64 -7.16 -17.78
CA PHE A 173 -38.86 -7.78 -17.24
C PHE A 173 -39.80 -6.77 -16.58
N LEU A 174 -39.31 -5.62 -16.12
CA LEU A 174 -40.14 -4.55 -15.53
C LEU A 174 -41.13 -3.94 -16.53
N TYR A 175 -40.84 -4.05 -17.83
CA TYR A 175 -41.66 -3.50 -18.90
C TYR A 175 -42.55 -4.54 -19.58
N ASN A 176 -42.37 -5.83 -19.26
CA ASN A 176 -43.16 -6.90 -19.83
C ASN A 176 -44.50 -7.05 -19.08
N LYS A 177 -45.61 -6.93 -19.81
CA LYS A 177 -46.98 -7.02 -19.28
C LYS A 177 -47.25 -8.34 -18.54
N ASN A 178 -46.65 -9.44 -18.99
CA ASN A 178 -46.83 -10.76 -18.39
C ASN A 178 -46.27 -10.85 -16.96
N PHE A 179 -45.29 -10.00 -16.62
CA PHE A 179 -44.65 -9.98 -15.31
C PHE A 179 -45.09 -8.82 -14.42
N GLN A 180 -45.99 -7.96 -14.89
CA GLN A 180 -46.39 -6.75 -14.18
C GLN A 180 -46.96 -7.03 -12.77
N PHE A 181 -47.62 -8.18 -12.58
CA PHE A 181 -48.16 -8.58 -11.28
C PHE A 181 -47.06 -8.74 -10.21
N TYR A 182 -45.94 -9.37 -10.58
CA TYR A 182 -44.83 -9.63 -9.65
C TYR A 182 -44.08 -8.35 -9.25
N TYR A 183 -44.10 -7.33 -10.09
CA TYR A 183 -43.42 -6.05 -9.84
C TYR A 183 -44.34 -4.96 -9.28
N SER A 184 -45.56 -5.32 -8.84
CA SER A 184 -46.56 -4.36 -8.35
C SER A 184 -46.22 -3.70 -7.01
N PHE A 185 -45.30 -4.28 -6.24
CA PHE A 185 -44.92 -3.76 -4.92
C PHE A 185 -44.25 -2.38 -4.98
N LEU A 186 -43.21 -2.22 -5.82
CA LEU A 186 -42.53 -0.93 -6.04
C LEU A 186 -42.92 -0.31 -7.37
N SER A 187 -42.79 1.02 -7.46
CA SER A 187 -42.88 1.70 -8.75
C SER A 187 -41.72 1.29 -9.67
N LYS A 188 -41.89 1.38 -10.99
CA LYS A 188 -40.85 1.03 -11.97
C LYS A 188 -39.54 1.80 -11.73
N ASP A 189 -39.63 3.10 -11.43
CA ASP A 189 -38.48 3.95 -11.13
C ASP A 189 -37.71 3.43 -9.91
N TYR A 190 -38.43 3.00 -8.87
CA TYR A 190 -37.85 2.44 -7.65
C TYR A 190 -37.18 1.10 -7.89
N TRP A 191 -37.78 0.22 -8.69
CA TRP A 191 -37.10 -1.00 -9.12
C TRP A 191 -35.80 -0.71 -9.87
N ILE A 192 -35.81 0.27 -10.78
CA ILE A 192 -34.59 0.67 -11.52
C ILE A 192 -33.53 1.20 -10.56
N LEU A 193 -33.89 2.05 -9.58
CA LEU A 193 -32.96 2.55 -8.57
C LEU A 193 -32.35 1.41 -7.75
N THR A 194 -33.15 0.44 -7.34
CA THR A 194 -32.66 -0.75 -6.62
C THR A 194 -31.67 -1.57 -7.47
N LEU A 195 -31.95 -1.75 -8.78
CA LEU A 195 -31.01 -2.42 -9.69
C LEU A 195 -29.69 -1.65 -9.85
N ILE A 196 -29.73 -0.31 -9.94
CA ILE A 196 -28.53 0.54 -9.93
C ILE A 196 -27.75 0.37 -8.62
N GLY A 197 -28.45 0.30 -7.48
CA GLY A 197 -27.85 0.03 -6.19
C GLY A 197 -27.06 -1.29 -6.17
N TYR A 198 -27.62 -2.38 -6.72
CA TYR A 198 -26.90 -3.65 -6.84
C TYR A 198 -25.68 -3.56 -7.76
N ILE A 199 -25.74 -2.79 -8.85
CA ILE A 199 -24.57 -2.53 -9.69
C ILE A 199 -23.48 -1.83 -8.88
N PHE A 200 -23.83 -0.84 -8.05
CA PHE A 200 -22.86 -0.16 -7.19
C PHE A 200 -22.23 -1.10 -6.15
N VAL A 201 -22.99 -2.06 -5.59
CA VAL A 201 -22.40 -3.11 -4.74
C VAL A 201 -21.32 -3.88 -5.50
N ILE A 202 -21.59 -4.30 -6.74
CA ILE A 202 -20.60 -5.03 -7.56
C ILE A 202 -19.38 -4.14 -7.88
N VAL A 203 -19.60 -2.87 -8.19
CA VAL A 203 -18.50 -1.90 -8.40
C VAL A 203 -17.62 -1.79 -7.15
N THR A 204 -18.18 -1.83 -5.94
CA THR A 204 -17.37 -1.84 -4.71
C THR A 204 -16.49 -3.09 -4.60
N SER A 205 -16.97 -4.25 -5.04
CA SER A 205 -16.17 -5.48 -5.10
C SER A 205 -15.05 -5.40 -6.13
N TYR A 206 -15.27 -4.73 -7.27
CA TYR A 206 -14.21 -4.47 -8.26
C TYR A 206 -13.09 -3.58 -7.69
N LEU A 207 -13.44 -2.57 -6.91
CA LEU A 207 -12.47 -1.66 -6.30
C LEU A 207 -11.55 -2.35 -5.27
N ASP A 208 -11.92 -3.55 -4.78
CA ASP A 208 -11.08 -4.37 -3.90
C ASP A 208 -10.04 -5.22 -4.64
N MET A 209 -10.16 -5.35 -5.97
CA MET A 209 -9.34 -6.24 -6.80
C MET A 209 -8.15 -5.53 -7.47
N GLU A 210 -7.67 -4.44 -6.90
CA GLU A 210 -6.49 -3.72 -7.38
C GLU A 210 -5.70 -3.16 -6.19
N LYS A 211 -4.53 -2.56 -6.47
CA LYS A 211 -3.73 -1.92 -5.43
C LYS A 211 -4.58 -0.87 -4.69
N VAL A 212 -4.53 -0.93 -3.36
CA VAL A 212 -5.22 0.03 -2.50
C VAL A 212 -4.62 1.41 -2.75
N THR A 213 -5.46 2.34 -3.22
CA THR A 213 -5.09 3.75 -3.38
C THR A 213 -6.07 4.63 -2.60
N PRO A 214 -5.66 5.84 -2.19
CA PRO A 214 -6.58 6.78 -1.55
C PRO A 214 -7.80 7.14 -2.40
N VAL A 215 -7.70 7.03 -3.73
CA VAL A 215 -8.83 7.27 -4.64
C VAL A 215 -9.79 6.08 -4.65
N HIS A 216 -9.27 4.85 -4.77
CA HIS A 216 -10.09 3.64 -4.71
C HIS A 216 -10.87 3.56 -3.40
N CYS A 217 -10.22 3.89 -2.28
CA CYS A 217 -10.84 3.93 -0.97
C CYS A 217 -12.04 4.90 -0.91
N ARG A 218 -11.84 6.15 -1.34
CA ARG A 218 -12.88 7.19 -1.30
C ARG A 218 -14.06 6.87 -2.23
N LEU A 219 -13.79 6.32 -3.41
CA LEU A 219 -14.83 5.86 -4.33
C LEU A 219 -15.60 4.66 -3.76
N LYS A 220 -14.90 3.69 -3.16
CA LYS A 220 -15.52 2.52 -2.53
C LYS A 220 -16.50 2.94 -1.45
N GLN A 221 -16.10 3.85 -0.57
CA GLN A 221 -16.98 4.36 0.48
C GLN A 221 -18.22 5.06 -0.07
N LEU A 222 -18.06 5.91 -1.09
CA LEU A 222 -19.16 6.58 -1.76
C LEU A 222 -20.15 5.59 -2.36
N PHE A 223 -19.67 4.65 -3.19
CA PHE A 223 -20.52 3.66 -3.83
C PHE A 223 -21.19 2.73 -2.82
N HIS A 224 -20.52 2.40 -1.72
CA HIS A 224 -21.10 1.60 -0.66
C HIS A 224 -22.28 2.30 0.03
N LEU A 225 -22.11 3.57 0.43
CA LEU A 225 -23.20 4.39 0.99
C LEU A 225 -24.38 4.50 0.02
N LEU A 226 -24.10 4.95 -1.21
CA LEU A 226 -25.13 5.12 -2.23
C LEU A 226 -25.83 3.80 -2.58
N SER A 227 -25.11 2.68 -2.66
CA SER A 227 -25.72 1.38 -2.96
C SER A 227 -26.76 0.97 -1.93
N TYR A 228 -26.47 1.12 -0.63
CA TYR A 228 -27.43 0.81 0.42
C TYR A 228 -28.65 1.71 0.38
N THR A 229 -28.45 3.01 0.16
CA THR A 229 -29.56 3.95 0.02
C THR A 229 -30.45 3.61 -1.18
N LEU A 230 -29.86 3.31 -2.33
CA LEU A 230 -30.60 2.93 -3.53
C LEU A 230 -31.33 1.58 -3.40
N ILE A 231 -30.83 0.66 -2.59
CA ILE A 231 -31.47 -0.64 -2.35
C ILE A 231 -32.59 -0.53 -1.31
N PHE A 232 -32.32 0.08 -0.16
CA PHE A 232 -33.22 0.00 0.99
C PHE A 232 -34.24 1.14 1.06
N ILE A 233 -33.91 2.36 0.63
CA ILE A 233 -34.83 3.50 0.76
C ILE A 233 -36.08 3.35 -0.12
N PRO A 234 -36.04 2.80 -1.35
CA PRO A 234 -37.26 2.53 -2.11
C PRO A 234 -38.24 1.59 -1.39
N VAL A 235 -37.72 0.54 -0.74
CA VAL A 235 -38.52 -0.40 0.06
C VAL A 235 -39.07 0.31 1.30
N PHE A 236 -38.23 1.07 1.99
CA PHE A 236 -38.62 1.82 3.18
C PHE A 236 -39.72 2.84 2.88
N HIS A 237 -39.59 3.63 1.80
CA HIS A 237 -40.62 4.57 1.35
C HIS A 237 -41.97 3.86 1.14
N LYS A 238 -41.94 2.69 0.49
CA LYS A 238 -43.15 1.93 0.20
C LYS A 238 -43.82 1.41 1.48
N LEU A 239 -43.03 0.93 2.44
CA LEU A 239 -43.53 0.48 3.74
C LEU A 239 -44.16 1.64 4.53
N VAL A 240 -43.51 2.80 4.56
CA VAL A 240 -44.04 4.00 5.24
C VAL A 240 -45.32 4.49 4.57
N SER A 241 -45.37 4.49 3.23
CA SER A 241 -46.55 4.94 2.48
C SER A 241 -47.76 4.02 2.66
N ASN A 242 -47.52 2.72 2.86
CA ASN A 242 -48.53 1.68 3.07
C ASN A 242 -48.81 1.39 4.55
N TYR A 243 -48.34 2.23 5.48
CA TYR A 243 -48.56 2.01 6.91
C TYR A 243 -50.08 2.04 7.22
N PRO A 244 -50.59 1.07 8.01
CA PRO A 244 -52.05 0.90 8.18
C PRO A 244 -52.69 1.97 9.07
N GLU A 245 -51.93 2.63 9.93
CA GLU A 245 -52.44 3.71 10.78
C GLU A 245 -52.27 5.06 10.08
N GLU A 246 -53.26 5.95 10.25
CA GLU A 246 -53.22 7.29 9.70
C GLU A 246 -52.12 8.12 10.39
N ILE A 247 -51.01 8.30 9.68
CA ILE A 247 -49.95 9.22 10.10
C ILE A 247 -50.26 10.60 9.50
N PRO A 248 -50.14 11.71 10.24
CA PRO A 248 -50.43 13.06 9.73
C PRO A 248 -49.63 13.46 8.47
N TYR A 249 -48.55 12.74 8.15
CA TYR A 249 -47.68 12.98 7.00
C TYR A 249 -47.83 11.95 5.86
N GLN A 250 -48.76 11.00 5.96
CA GLN A 250 -48.92 9.91 4.99
C GLN A 250 -49.17 10.42 3.56
N ASN A 251 -50.04 11.42 3.41
CA ASN A 251 -50.30 12.07 2.12
C ASN A 251 -49.05 12.75 1.54
N TRP A 252 -48.17 13.28 2.39
CA TRP A 252 -46.93 13.89 1.93
C TRP A 252 -46.01 12.83 1.33
N PHE A 253 -45.79 11.71 2.04
CA PHE A 253 -44.94 10.61 1.55
C PHE A 253 -45.46 10.02 0.23
N HIS A 254 -46.78 9.88 0.10
CA HIS A 254 -47.38 9.34 -1.12
C HIS A 254 -47.15 10.25 -2.34
N ASN A 255 -47.19 11.57 -2.15
CA ASN A 255 -47.06 12.56 -3.23
C ASN A 255 -45.61 12.94 -3.55
N HIS A 256 -44.68 12.76 -2.61
CA HIS A 256 -43.29 13.27 -2.72
C HIS A 256 -42.22 12.16 -2.75
N ARG A 257 -42.48 11.07 -3.46
CA ARG A 257 -41.58 9.89 -3.55
C ARG A 257 -40.13 10.22 -3.95
N ILE A 258 -39.93 11.12 -4.91
CA ILE A 258 -38.59 11.49 -5.41
C ILE A 258 -37.86 12.36 -4.38
N LEU A 259 -38.58 13.31 -3.79
CA LEU A 259 -38.02 14.19 -2.77
C LEU A 259 -37.57 13.39 -1.54
N PHE A 260 -38.36 12.38 -1.14
CA PHE A 260 -37.98 11.45 -0.07
C PHE A 260 -36.63 10.78 -0.34
N MET A 261 -36.42 10.22 -1.54
CA MET A 261 -35.14 9.63 -1.94
C MET A 261 -33.99 10.66 -1.94
N ILE A 262 -34.23 11.86 -2.48
CA ILE A 262 -33.21 12.92 -2.57
C ILE A 262 -32.68 13.30 -1.20
N VAL A 263 -33.53 13.35 -0.16
CA VAL A 263 -33.09 13.66 1.20
C VAL A 263 -32.04 12.67 1.70
N PHE A 264 -32.25 11.36 1.54
CA PHE A 264 -31.27 10.35 1.96
C PHE A 264 -29.97 10.42 1.15
N ILE A 265 -30.06 10.67 -0.16
CA ILE A 265 -28.87 10.85 -1.01
C ILE A 265 -28.06 12.08 -0.56
N ILE A 266 -28.71 13.18 -0.21
CA ILE A 266 -28.04 14.37 0.33
C ILE A 266 -27.34 14.05 1.65
N VAL A 267 -27.98 13.28 2.54
CA VAL A 267 -27.38 12.84 3.80
C VAL A 267 -26.13 11.99 3.53
N ASP A 268 -26.19 11.03 2.61
CA ASP A 268 -25.04 10.19 2.25
C ASP A 268 -23.89 11.00 1.66
N ILE A 269 -24.19 11.96 0.76
CA ILE A 269 -23.17 12.85 0.19
C ILE A 269 -22.56 13.73 1.29
N GLY A 270 -23.37 14.19 2.25
CA GLY A 270 -22.89 14.94 3.41
C GLY A 270 -21.94 14.11 4.28
N VAL A 271 -22.33 12.89 4.64
CA VAL A 271 -21.50 11.95 5.42
C VAL A 271 -20.21 11.61 4.68
N TRP A 272 -20.29 11.33 3.38
CA TRP A 272 -19.11 11.11 2.55
C TRP A 272 -18.21 12.35 2.49
N GLY A 273 -18.80 13.54 2.37
CA GLY A 273 -18.08 14.82 2.41
C GLY A 273 -17.29 15.00 3.71
N LEU A 274 -17.88 14.64 4.86
CA LEU A 274 -17.18 14.66 6.15
C LEU A 274 -15.96 13.72 6.16
N THR A 275 -16.04 12.58 5.48
CA THR A 275 -14.93 11.63 5.44
C THR A 275 -13.75 12.07 4.56
N LEU A 276 -13.94 13.06 3.68
CA LEU A 276 -12.84 13.66 2.92
C LEU A 276 -11.85 14.43 3.80
N PHE A 277 -12.27 14.89 4.97
CA PHE A 277 -11.40 15.55 5.94
C PHE A 277 -10.54 14.57 6.76
N SER A 278 -10.89 13.28 6.75
CA SER A 278 -10.09 12.24 7.39
C SER A 278 -8.96 11.76 6.48
N SER A 279 -7.77 11.55 7.03
CA SER A 279 -6.67 10.92 6.28
C SER A 279 -6.98 9.44 6.07
N SER A 280 -7.38 9.07 4.85
CA SER A 280 -7.55 7.66 4.49
C SER A 280 -6.17 7.04 4.23
N THR A 281 -5.64 6.30 5.20
CA THR A 281 -4.40 5.52 5.06
C THR A 281 -4.70 4.05 4.82
N SER A 282 -3.87 3.39 4.01
CA SER A 282 -3.85 1.93 3.94
C SER A 282 -3.17 1.38 5.18
N GLU A 283 -3.73 0.32 5.76
CA GLU A 283 -3.09 -0.51 6.77
C GLU A 283 -2.27 -1.59 6.08
N ASP A 284 -1.01 -1.69 6.46
CA ASP A 284 -0.10 -2.71 5.98
C ASP A 284 -0.19 -3.95 6.88
N ILE A 285 -0.88 -4.99 6.41
CA ILE A 285 -1.04 -6.23 7.17
C ILE A 285 0.09 -7.18 6.81
N LYS A 286 0.98 -7.39 7.78
CA LYS A 286 2.08 -8.36 7.68
C LYS A 286 1.63 -9.70 8.25
N VAL A 287 1.64 -10.76 7.45
CA VAL A 287 1.19 -12.10 7.86
C VAL A 287 2.39 -13.00 8.10
N THR A 288 2.51 -13.55 9.30
CA THR A 288 3.56 -14.54 9.61
C THR A 288 3.33 -15.79 8.78
N ASN A 289 4.31 -16.19 7.96
CA ASN A 289 4.24 -17.33 7.03
C ASN A 289 3.13 -17.22 5.97
N GLY A 290 2.64 -16.02 5.70
CA GLY A 290 1.66 -15.74 4.66
C GLY A 290 2.08 -14.59 3.77
N LYS A 291 1.21 -14.20 2.84
CA LYS A 291 1.42 -13.05 1.96
C LYS A 291 0.98 -11.77 2.66
N ASN A 292 1.84 -10.76 2.67
CA ASN A 292 1.48 -9.44 3.13
C ASN A 292 0.45 -8.81 2.18
N PHE A 293 -0.52 -8.09 2.70
CA PHE A 293 -1.52 -7.39 1.91
C PHE A 293 -1.91 -6.07 2.55
N GLN A 294 -2.46 -5.16 1.76
CA GLN A 294 -2.95 -3.88 2.26
C GLN A 294 -4.44 -3.97 2.48
N LYS A 295 -4.90 -3.50 3.62
CA LYS A 295 -6.32 -3.31 3.92
C LYS A 295 -6.58 -1.83 4.13
N TYR A 296 -7.84 -1.43 3.98
CA TYR A 296 -8.26 -0.11 4.41
C TYR A 296 -8.34 -0.02 5.95
N ASP A 297 -7.65 0.97 6.52
CA ASP A 297 -7.84 1.34 7.93
C ASP A 297 -8.93 2.41 8.04
N ARG A 298 -9.95 2.17 8.86
CA ARG A 298 -10.87 3.22 9.29
C ARG A 298 -10.35 3.77 10.60
N TYR A 299 -9.59 4.86 10.55
CA TYR A 299 -9.60 5.78 11.68
C TYR A 299 -11.01 6.41 11.74
N LEU A 300 -11.87 5.80 12.55
CA LEU A 300 -12.99 6.50 13.15
C LEU A 300 -12.36 7.55 14.09
N LEU A 301 -12.57 8.83 13.77
CA LEU A 301 -12.53 9.87 14.80
C LEU A 301 -13.59 9.57 15.87
#